data_AF-A0AA88WQ95-F1
#
_entry.id   AF-A0AA88WQ95-F1
#
_cell.length_a   1.000
_cell.length_b   1.000
_cell.length_c   1.000
_cell.angle_alpha   90.00
_cell.angle_beta   90.00
_cell.angle_gamma   90.00
#
_symmetry.space_group_name_H-M   'P 1'
#
loop_
_entity.id
_entity.type
_entity.pdbx_description
1 polymer ?
#
loop_
_entity_poly.entity_id
_entity_poly.type
_entity_poly.pdbx_seq_one_letter_code
_entity_poly.pdbx_strand_id
1 'polypeptide(L)'
;MVVRLRLSRFGCKNKPFYRVMAADSRYPRDGKHLEVLGYYNPLPGQDGGKRMGLNFDRVKYWLSVGAQPSDPVQGLLFRAGLLPPPPMMAMGRKGGPQKECYIDPMSGSYTTKEKPTNAKQAADAEGDEGNDEENATTS
;
A
#
# COMPACT_ATOMS: atom_id res chain seq x y z
N MET A 1 28.61 8.42 0.12
CA MET A 1 28.16 9.38 1.16
C MET A 1 26.83 9.93 0.68
N VAL A 2 25.73 9.71 1.41
CA VAL A 2 24.38 10.09 0.93
C VAL A 2 23.58 10.72 2.07
N VAL A 3 22.97 11.88 1.79
CA VAL A 3 22.05 12.53 2.72
C VAL A 3 20.69 11.84 2.59
N ARG A 4 20.15 11.41 3.73
CA ARG A 4 18.81 10.81 3.80
C ARG A 4 17.87 11.70 4.59
N LEU A 5 16.66 11.86 4.08
CA LEU A 5 15.56 12.40 4.84
C LEU A 5 14.94 11.24 5.63
N ARG A 6 15.10 11.26 6.95
CA ARG A 6 14.72 10.14 7.82
C ARG A 6 13.97 10.62 9.06
N LEU A 7 13.23 9.70 9.68
CA LEU A 7 12.57 9.92 10.97
C LEU A 7 13.52 9.56 12.11
N SER A 8 13.70 10.49 13.05
CA SER A 8 14.24 10.17 14.37
C SER A 8 13.11 10.10 15.38
N ARG A 9 13.19 9.12 16.28
CA ARG A 9 12.19 8.93 17.32
C ARG A 9 12.56 9.83 18.48
N PHE A 10 11.62 10.67 18.86
CA PHE A 10 11.73 11.57 19.99
C PHE A 10 10.47 11.41 20.83
N GLY A 11 10.55 10.81 22.01
CA GLY A 11 9.36 10.59 22.85
C GLY A 11 9.49 9.43 23.80
N CYS A 12 8.53 9.31 24.72
CA CYS A 12 8.55 8.31 25.76
C CYS A 12 8.13 6.92 25.23
N LYS A 13 8.26 5.91 26.09
CA LYS A 13 7.63 4.59 25.87
C LYS A 13 6.13 4.78 25.67
N ASN A 14 5.55 4.07 24.70
CA ASN A 14 4.12 4.12 24.33
C ASN A 14 3.57 5.48 23.86
N LYS A 15 4.41 6.52 23.78
CA LYS A 15 4.05 7.84 23.22
C LYS A 15 5.08 8.26 22.18
N PRO A 16 5.04 7.68 20.97
CA PRO A 16 6.00 7.99 19.92
C PRO A 16 5.73 9.38 19.34
N PHE A 17 6.79 10.18 19.22
CA PHE A 17 6.80 11.40 18.42
C PHE A 17 8.05 11.34 17.53
N TYR A 18 7.97 11.89 16.33
CA TYR A 18 9.05 11.79 15.34
C TYR A 18 9.43 13.16 14.81
N ARG A 19 10.73 13.36 14.59
CA ARG A 19 11.27 14.50 13.85
C ARG A 19 11.71 14.05 12.46
N VAL A 20 11.37 14.84 11.46
CA VAL A 20 11.87 14.67 10.10
C VAL A 20 13.20 15.42 10.01
N MET A 21 14.29 14.69 9.74
CA MET A 21 15.64 15.25 9.76
C MET A 21 16.39 14.90 8.48
N ALA A 22 17.21 15.84 8.02
CA ALA A 22 18.25 15.60 7.01
C ALA A 22 19.53 15.16 7.73
N ALA A 23 20.03 13.97 7.42
CA ALA A 23 21.26 13.45 8.01
C ALA A 23 22.03 12.56 7.04
N ASP A 24 23.34 12.45 7.20
CA ASP A 24 24.13 11.43 6.49
C ASP A 24 23.71 10.03 6.96
N SER A 25 23.57 9.11 6.02
CA SER A 25 23.16 7.72 6.26
C SER A 25 24.06 6.97 7.25
N ARG A 26 25.33 7.37 7.41
CA ARG A 26 26.29 6.70 8.30
C ARG A 26 26.07 6.99 9.78
N TYR A 27 25.43 8.10 10.12
CA TYR A 27 25.21 8.47 11.51
C TYR A 27 24.07 7.66 12.13
N PRO A 28 24.11 7.38 13.45
CA PRO A 28 23.04 6.68 14.15
C PRO A 28 21.72 7.46 14.04
N ARG A 29 20.59 6.75 14.18
CA ARG A 29 19.24 7.29 13.94
C ARG A 29 18.98 8.60 14.69
N ASP A 30 19.30 8.61 15.98
CA ASP A 30 19.00 9.72 16.90
C ASP A 30 20.27 10.56 17.22
N GLY A 31 21.30 10.47 16.38
CA GLY A 31 22.57 11.19 16.57
C GLY A 31 22.65 12.52 15.82
N LYS A 32 23.87 12.84 15.37
CA LYS A 32 24.17 14.07 14.62
C LYS A 32 23.34 14.10 13.32
N HIS A 33 22.67 15.23 13.12
CA HIS A 33 21.91 15.56 11.92
C HIS A 33 22.39 16.91 11.38
N LEU A 34 22.07 17.20 10.12
CA LEU A 34 22.39 18.47 9.48
C LEU A 34 21.33 19.52 9.82
N GLU A 35 20.06 19.15 9.67
CA GLU A 35 18.92 20.05 9.83
C GLU A 35 17.66 19.29 10.24
N VAL A 36 16.83 19.91 11.09
CA VAL A 36 15.47 19.45 11.42
C VAL A 36 14.49 20.14 10.48
N LEU A 37 13.80 19.36 9.65
CA LEU A 37 12.88 19.86 8.63
C LEU A 37 11.44 19.95 9.12
N GLY A 38 11.10 19.19 10.16
CA GLY A 38 9.75 19.16 10.69
C GLY A 38 9.50 18.04 11.69
N TYR A 39 8.23 17.74 11.93
CA TYR A 39 7.78 16.72 12.86
C TYR A 39 6.59 15.93 12.35
N TYR A 40 6.43 14.75 12.92
CA TYR A 40 5.31 13.85 12.67
C TYR A 40 4.85 13.22 13.99
N ASN A 41 3.57 13.42 14.31
CA ASN A 41 2.91 12.76 15.42
C ASN A 41 1.91 11.72 14.88
N PRO A 42 2.18 10.41 15.07
CA PRO A 42 1.28 9.36 14.62
C PRO A 42 0.04 9.21 15.50
N LEU A 43 0.07 9.73 16.74
CA LEU A 43 -1.06 9.66 17.64
C LEU A 43 -2.12 10.67 17.17
N PRO A 44 -3.40 10.24 17.06
CA PRO A 44 -4.48 11.15 16.71
C PRO A 44 -4.64 12.22 17.80
N GLY A 45 -4.84 13.46 17.38
CA GLY A 45 -5.30 14.52 18.28
C GLY A 45 -6.78 14.37 18.64
N GLN A 46 -7.32 15.33 19.40
CA GLN A 46 -8.77 15.40 19.67
C GLN A 46 -9.60 15.45 18.38
N ASP A 47 -9.06 16.05 17.32
CA ASP A 47 -9.71 16.17 16.00
C ASP A 47 -9.67 14.87 15.17
N GLY A 48 -9.12 13.78 15.71
CA GLY A 48 -8.96 12.49 15.03
C GLY A 48 -7.85 12.45 13.96
N GLY A 49 -7.30 13.59 13.57
CA GLY A 49 -6.23 13.71 12.58
C GLY A 49 -4.83 13.43 13.13
N LYS A 50 -3.97 12.81 12.30
CA LYS A 50 -2.52 12.73 12.53
C LYS A 50 -1.88 14.09 12.25
N ARG A 51 -1.06 14.59 13.16
CA ARG A 51 -0.47 15.93 13.06
C ARG A 51 0.93 15.83 12.46
N MET A 52 1.18 16.58 11.39
CA MET A 52 2.52 16.75 10.82
C MET A 52 2.75 18.22 10.45
N GLY A 53 3.98 18.69 10.63
CA GLY A 53 4.40 20.02 10.21
C GLY A 53 5.75 19.91 9.52
N LEU A 54 5.86 20.46 8.32
CA LEU A 54 7.06 20.43 7.49
C LEU A 54 7.42 21.84 7.02
N ASN A 55 8.72 22.16 7.03
CA ASN A 55 9.25 23.32 6.35
C ASN A 55 9.42 22.99 4.85
N PHE A 56 8.46 23.43 4.04
CA PHE A 56 8.41 23.10 2.61
C PHE A 56 9.62 23.58 1.84
N ASP A 57 10.15 24.76 2.15
CA ASP A 57 11.26 25.36 1.39
C ASP A 57 12.54 24.56 1.59
N ARG A 58 12.81 24.18 2.83
CA ARG A 58 14.00 23.39 3.19
C ARG A 58 13.91 21.97 2.65
N VAL A 59 12.73 21.35 2.71
CA VAL A 59 12.51 20.02 2.12
C VAL A 59 12.75 20.04 0.61
N LYS A 60 12.22 21.02 -0.11
CA LYS A 60 12.45 21.18 -1.56
C LYS A 60 13.94 21.34 -1.88
N TYR A 61 14.66 22.15 -1.12
CA TYR A 61 16.10 22.32 -1.27
C TYR A 61 16.85 20.98 -1.10
N TRP A 62 16.55 20.22 -0.05
CA TRP A 62 17.24 18.94 0.16
C TRP A 62 16.93 17.93 -0.93
N LEU A 63 15.68 17.90 -1.42
CA LEU A 63 15.30 17.07 -2.56
C LEU A 63 16.06 17.49 -3.83
N SER A 64 16.24 18.80 -4.09
CA SER A 64 16.99 19.28 -5.27
C SER A 64 18.47 18.98 -5.20
N VAL A 65 19.05 18.93 -3.99
CA VAL A 65 20.45 18.51 -3.76
C VAL A 65 20.62 16.99 -3.96
N GLY A 66 19.53 16.23 -4.07
CA GLY A 66 19.55 14.78 -4.27
C GLY A 66 19.46 13.97 -2.98
N ALA A 67 18.93 14.55 -1.90
CA ALA A 67 18.67 13.81 -0.68
C ALA A 67 17.63 12.70 -0.92
N GLN A 68 17.92 11.50 -0.44
CA GLN A 68 17.07 10.32 -0.62
C GLN A 68 16.12 10.16 0.58
N PRO A 69 14.80 10.32 0.41
CA PRO A 69 13.85 10.07 1.50
C PRO A 69 13.75 8.57 1.82
N SER A 70 13.44 8.24 3.08
CA SER A 70 13.05 6.87 3.45
C SER A 70 11.57 6.60 3.17
N ASP A 71 11.18 5.33 3.04
CA ASP A 71 9.80 4.92 2.73
C ASP A 71 8.70 5.61 3.57
N PRO A 72 8.80 5.71 4.92
CA PRO A 72 7.78 6.41 5.70
C PRO A 72 7.78 7.92 5.43
N VAL A 73 8.95 8.52 5.16
CA VAL A 73 9.06 9.95 4.84
C VAL A 73 8.48 10.21 3.45
N GLN A 74 8.65 9.30 2.49
CA GLN A 74 8.02 9.40 1.18
C GLN A 74 6.49 9.45 1.27
N GLY A 75 5.89 8.64 2.16
CA GLY A 75 4.45 8.71 2.44
C GLY A 75 4.01 10.05 3.04
N LEU A 76 4.81 10.65 3.94
CA LEU A 76 4.54 11.98 4.50
C LEU A 76 4.65 13.08 3.44
N LEU A 77 5.68 13.03 2.59
CA LEU A 77 5.90 13.97 1.50
C LEU A 77 4.82 13.86 0.42
N PHE A 78 4.35 12.65 0.13
CA PHE A 78 3.19 12.41 -0.74
C PHE A 78 1.93 13.04 -0.15
N ARG A 79 1.65 12.82 1.15
CA ARG A 79 0.50 13.43 1.83
C ARG A 79 0.57 14.95 1.86
N ALA A 80 1.79 15.51 1.82
CA ALA A 80 2.05 16.94 1.73
C ALA A 80 2.04 17.49 0.28
N GLY A 81 1.86 16.64 -0.73
CA GLY A 81 1.80 17.02 -2.14
C GLY A 81 3.15 17.33 -2.82
N LEU A 82 4.27 16.92 -2.22
CA LEU A 82 5.61 17.20 -2.74
C LEU A 82 6.18 16.11 -3.66
N LEU A 83 5.76 14.86 -3.47
CA LEU A 83 6.25 13.70 -4.22
C LEU A 83 5.08 12.90 -4.79
N PRO A 84 5.29 12.15 -5.89
CA PRO A 84 4.32 11.18 -6.39
C PRO A 84 4.11 10.04 -5.37
N PRO A 85 2.98 9.32 -5.46
CA PRO A 85 2.73 8.17 -4.58
C PRO A 85 3.85 7.14 -4.75
N PRO A 86 4.38 6.57 -3.65
CA PRO A 86 5.33 5.47 -3.74
C PRO A 86 4.67 4.28 -4.46
N PRO A 87 5.43 3.44 -5.18
CA PRO A 87 4.87 2.37 -6.01
C PRO A 87 4.01 1.39 -5.20
N MET A 88 4.34 1.17 -3.93
CA MET A 88 3.54 0.34 -3.02
C MET A 88 2.17 0.93 -2.66
N MET A 89 2.02 2.27 -2.66
CA MET A 89 0.73 2.94 -2.45
C MET A 89 -0.04 3.11 -3.77
N ALA A 90 0.67 3.32 -4.88
CA ALA A 90 0.07 3.38 -6.22
C ALA A 90 -0.54 2.04 -6.63
N MET A 91 0.11 0.93 -6.25
CA MET A 91 -0.49 -0.39 -6.32
C MET A 91 -1.49 -0.52 -5.17
N GLY A 92 -2.70 -0.01 -5.37
CA GLY A 92 -3.84 -0.32 -4.51
C GLY A 92 -3.86 -1.84 -4.28
N ARG A 93 -4.18 -2.28 -3.06
CA ARG A 93 -4.27 -3.71 -2.74
C ARG A 93 -5.10 -4.37 -3.84
N LYS A 94 -4.46 -5.05 -4.79
CA LYS A 94 -5.09 -6.10 -5.59
C LYS A 94 -5.30 -7.28 -4.64
N GLY A 95 -6.04 -7.02 -3.56
CA GLY A 95 -6.56 -8.07 -2.71
C GLY A 95 -7.53 -8.81 -3.61
N GLY A 96 -7.23 -10.07 -3.89
CA GLY A 96 -8.26 -10.97 -4.41
C GLY A 96 -9.50 -10.92 -3.51
N PRO A 97 -10.64 -11.46 -3.96
CA PRO A 97 -11.84 -11.51 -3.13
C PRO A 97 -11.45 -12.09 -1.76
N GLN A 98 -11.70 -11.32 -0.70
CA GLN A 98 -11.54 -11.86 0.64
C GLN A 98 -12.53 -13.01 0.72
N LYS A 99 -12.04 -14.25 0.76
CA LYS A 99 -12.90 -15.39 1.06
C LYS A 99 -13.46 -15.09 2.44
N GLU A 100 -14.75 -14.83 2.53
CA GLU A 100 -15.45 -14.77 3.81
C GLU A 100 -15.36 -16.18 4.40
N CYS A 101 -14.30 -16.41 5.18
CA CYS A 101 -14.15 -17.60 5.99
C CYS A 101 -15.25 -17.52 7.05
N TYR A 102 -16.39 -18.13 6.76
CA TYR A 102 -17.44 -18.31 7.76
C TYR A 102 -16.96 -19.39 8.72
N ILE A 103 -16.96 -19.08 10.01
CA ILE A 103 -16.62 -20.03 11.06
C ILE A 103 -17.95 -20.63 11.51
N ASP A 104 -18.13 -21.93 11.26
CA ASP A 104 -19.33 -22.63 11.69
C ASP A 104 -19.37 -22.69 13.24
N PRO A 105 -20.38 -22.08 13.90
CA PRO A 105 -20.39 -21.94 15.36
C PRO A 105 -20.52 -23.27 16.12
N MET A 106 -20.88 -24.36 15.44
CA MET A 106 -21.07 -25.69 16.01
C MET A 106 -19.82 -26.59 15.89
N SER A 107 -19.07 -26.47 14.79
CA SER A 107 -17.93 -27.35 14.45
C SER A 107 -16.57 -26.65 14.51
N GLY A 108 -16.52 -25.32 14.56
CA GLY A 108 -15.28 -24.54 14.55
C GLY A 108 -14.46 -24.66 13.25
N SER A 109 -14.98 -25.36 12.25
CA SER A 109 -14.36 -25.50 10.94
C SER A 109 -14.57 -24.24 10.10
N TYR A 110 -13.55 -23.85 9.35
CA TYR A 110 -13.69 -22.86 8.30
C TYR A 110 -14.23 -23.53 7.04
N THR A 111 -15.40 -23.13 6.56
CA THR A 111 -15.92 -23.56 5.26
C THR A 111 -15.95 -22.36 4.33
N THR A 112 -15.42 -22.55 3.11
CA THR A 112 -15.45 -21.50 2.09
C THR A 112 -16.87 -21.45 1.53
N LYS A 113 -17.60 -20.35 1.67
CA LYS A 113 -18.89 -20.19 0.98
C LYS A 113 -18.63 -20.22 -0.53
N GLU A 114 -18.94 -21.33 -1.19
CA GLU A 114 -18.94 -21.39 -2.64
C GLU A 114 -20.03 -20.47 -3.16
N LYS A 115 -19.62 -19.45 -3.91
CA LYS A 115 -20.52 -18.60 -4.67
C LYS A 115 -21.25 -19.52 -5.67
N PRO A 116 -22.59 -19.53 -5.77
CA PRO A 116 -23.26 -20.36 -6.76
C PRO A 116 -22.85 -19.87 -8.16
N THR A 117 -21.93 -20.59 -8.79
CA THR A 117 -21.68 -20.50 -10.22
C THR A 117 -22.93 -21.02 -10.92
N ASN A 118 -23.74 -20.07 -11.38
CA ASN A 118 -24.60 -20.14 -12.55
C ASN A 118 -24.89 -21.55 -13.10
N ALA A 119 -25.73 -22.32 -12.43
CA ALA A 119 -26.38 -23.51 -12.98
C ALA A 119 -27.56 -23.16 -13.90
N LYS A 120 -27.53 -21.97 -14.52
CA LYS A 120 -28.49 -21.50 -15.53
C LYS A 120 -27.82 -21.24 -16.89
N GLN A 121 -26.56 -21.66 -17.07
CA GLN A 121 -25.83 -21.67 -18.35
C GLN A 121 -25.23 -23.06 -18.60
N ALA A 122 -26.09 -24.08 -18.59
CA ALA A 122 -25.77 -25.41 -19.12
C ALA A 122 -26.97 -26.06 -19.81
N ALA A 123 -28.08 -25.33 -20.00
CA ALA A 123 -29.29 -25.80 -20.67
C ALA A 123 -29.47 -25.23 -22.09
N ASP A 124 -28.56 -24.36 -22.56
CA ASP A 124 -28.66 -23.68 -23.86
C ASP A 124 -27.54 -24.12 -24.84
N ALA A 125 -27.10 -25.38 -24.77
CA ALA A 125 -26.07 -25.94 -25.67
C ALA A 125 -26.43 -27.34 -26.21
N GLU A 126 -27.73 -27.64 -26.32
CA GLU A 126 -28.23 -28.72 -27.19
C GLU A 126 -29.01 -28.07 -28.33
N GLY A 127 -28.33 -27.86 -29.46
CA GLY A 127 -28.94 -27.30 -30.65
C GLY A 127 -27.88 -26.74 -31.59
N ASP A 128 -27.55 -27.54 -32.60
CA ASP A 128 -27.10 -27.17 -33.94
C ASP A 128 -25.71 -27.67 -34.37
N GLU A 129 -25.67 -28.08 -35.64
CA GLU A 129 -24.55 -28.54 -36.48
C GLU A 129 -24.19 -30.04 -36.45
N GLY A 130 -25.02 -30.82 -37.16
CA GLY A 130 -24.64 -32.09 -37.78
C GLY A 130 -25.10 -32.12 -39.23
N ASN A 131 -24.27 -31.62 -40.15
CA ASN A 131 -24.24 -32.05 -41.54
C ASN A 131 -22.85 -31.78 -42.08
N ASP A 132 -22.13 -32.85 -42.44
CA ASP A 132 -21.65 -33.04 -43.81
C ASP A 132 -20.89 -34.38 -43.93
N GLU A 133 -21.09 -35.01 -45.10
CA GLU A 133 -20.27 -36.06 -45.74
C GLU A 133 -20.52 -37.54 -45.39
N GLU A 134 -21.48 -38.16 -46.11
CA GLU A 134 -21.30 -39.52 -46.63
C GLU A 134 -21.08 -39.48 -48.15
N ASN A 135 -19.82 -39.68 -48.52
CA ASN A 135 -19.37 -40.06 -49.85
C ASN A 135 -19.33 -41.59 -49.93
N ALA A 136 -20.08 -42.20 -50.87
CA ALA A 136 -19.63 -43.33 -51.70
C ALA A 136 -20.76 -43.95 -52.55
N THR A 137 -20.63 -43.85 -53.87
CA THR A 137 -20.53 -44.98 -54.82
C THR A 137 -21.60 -46.09 -54.77
N THR A 138 -22.37 -46.27 -55.86
CA THR A 138 -22.34 -47.46 -56.77
C THR A 138 -23.52 -47.45 -57.75
N SER A 139 -23.18 -47.58 -59.04
CA SER A 139 -23.86 -48.12 -60.24
C SER A 139 -25.38 -48.18 -60.36
#